data_AF-A0A0S9PJK5-F1
#
_entry.id   AF-A0A0S9PJK5-F1
#
_cell.length_a   1.000
_cell.length_b   1.000
_cell.length_c   1.000
_cell.angle_alpha   90.00
_cell.angle_beta   90.00
_cell.angle_gamma   90.00
#
_symmetry.space_group_name_H-M   'P 1'
#
loop_
_entity.id
_entity.type
_entity.pdbx_description
1 polymer ?
#
loop_
_entity_poly.entity_id
_entity_poly.type
_entity_poly.pdbx_seq_one_letter_code
_entity_poly.pdbx_strand_id
1 'polypeptide(L)'
;MNNEPTFDPRRKSAIRDLIVTSARTSTSRSRRGRGMRVAGVATLVVLALGISSGVVYALSTGILDPSPVASVTPTPSQTPTPAPATPTPIPTTPPTPAAPTIDLNDPSTWVIGFDGVGPVKLGSSFEEQQQTLPAFTDFTDTVCVGFNVDLQAPTGFAIRFIGSPDRPNTTAAITFGDGGSPVIDDRATTPKTAEGIGIDSTKEELLSTYPGIEKTGMYQGDENSYYGLSDGNGGWIVFAIINDTVGVIQIANESLIPYENNSVKTVPSERCPA
;
A
#
# COMPACT_ATOMS: atom_id res chain seq x y z
N MET A 1 -19.43 -34.90 40.17
CA MET A 1 -18.26 -35.79 40.29
C MET A 1 -17.19 -35.24 39.37
N ASN A 2 -16.17 -34.59 39.93
CA ASN A 2 -15.13 -33.90 39.17
C ASN A 2 -14.11 -34.93 38.65
N ASN A 3 -14.09 -35.15 37.33
CA ASN A 3 -13.05 -35.92 36.66
C ASN A 3 -11.96 -34.96 36.22
N GLU A 4 -11.01 -34.70 37.12
CA GLU A 4 -9.77 -34.01 36.76
C GLU A 4 -8.91 -34.95 35.89
N PRO A 5 -8.42 -34.50 34.72
CA PRO A 5 -7.59 -35.33 33.86
C PRO A 5 -6.24 -35.55 34.56
N THR A 6 -6.10 -36.73 35.17
CA THR A 6 -4.86 -37.16 35.81
C THR A 6 -3.82 -37.43 34.72
N PHE A 7 -2.95 -36.45 34.46
CA PHE A 7 -1.84 -36.62 33.53
C PHE A 7 -0.88 -37.71 34.03
N ASP A 8 -0.59 -38.68 33.16
CA ASP A 8 0.36 -39.76 33.43
C ASP A 8 1.71 -39.20 33.94
N PRO A 9 2.15 -39.58 35.16
CA PRO A 9 3.38 -39.07 35.75
C PRO A 9 4.62 -39.35 34.89
N ARG A 10 4.61 -40.40 34.05
CA ARG A 10 5.70 -40.71 33.11
C ARG A 10 5.76 -39.71 31.95
N ARG A 11 4.61 -39.25 31.47
CA ARG A 11 4.52 -38.25 30.40
C ARG A 11 4.99 -36.88 30.91
N LYS A 12 4.66 -36.55 32.16
CA LYS A 12 5.11 -35.32 32.82
C LYS A 12 6.62 -35.32 33.09
N SER A 13 7.22 -36.45 33.46
CA SER A 13 8.67 -36.55 33.62
C SER A 13 9.40 -36.44 32.28
N ALA A 14 8.89 -37.06 31.21
CA ALA A 14 9.49 -36.98 29.88
C ALA A 14 9.50 -35.54 29.32
N ILE A 15 8.41 -34.79 29.50
CA ILE A 15 8.34 -33.38 29.06
C ILE A 15 9.32 -32.51 29.85
N ARG A 16 9.42 -32.70 31.18
CA ARG A 16 10.43 -31.97 31.97
C ARG A 16 11.85 -32.30 31.54
N ASP A 17 12.14 -33.56 31.26
CA ASP A 17 13.49 -33.97 30.88
C ASP A 17 13.87 -33.41 29.50
N LEU A 18 12.92 -33.34 28.57
CA LEU A 18 13.09 -32.67 27.28
C LEU A 18 13.36 -31.17 27.44
N ILE A 19 12.61 -30.47 28.30
CA ILE A 19 12.79 -29.03 28.56
C ILE A 19 14.14 -28.75 29.22
N VAL A 20 14.52 -29.53 30.24
CA VAL A 20 15.80 -29.37 30.94
C VAL A 20 16.98 -29.68 30.02
N THR A 21 16.84 -30.69 29.16
CA THR A 21 17.86 -31.03 28.16
C THR A 21 18.03 -29.89 27.15
N SER A 22 16.94 -29.39 26.57
CA SER A 22 16.96 -28.25 25.64
C SER A 22 17.55 -26.97 26.25
N ALA A 23 17.27 -26.70 27.53
CA ALA A 23 17.85 -25.57 28.26
C ALA A 23 19.37 -25.71 28.49
N ARG A 24 19.85 -26.93 28.76
CA ARG A 24 21.29 -27.21 28.90
C ARG A 24 22.03 -27.10 27.56
N THR A 25 21.41 -27.52 26.46
CA THR A 25 22.02 -27.45 25.12
C THR A 25 22.08 -26.01 24.59
N SER A 26 21.10 -25.17 24.89
CA SER A 26 21.07 -23.75 24.49
C SER A 26 22.08 -22.91 25.27
N THR A 27 22.34 -23.22 26.54
CA THR A 27 23.29 -22.48 27.38
C THR A 27 24.77 -22.81 27.04
N SER A 28 25.06 -23.95 26.41
CA SER A 28 26.44 -24.31 26.04
C SER A 28 26.92 -23.69 24.72
N ARG A 29 26.00 -23.24 23.84
CA ARG A 29 26.33 -22.59 22.56
C ARG A 29 26.68 -21.11 22.67
N SER A 30 26.31 -20.42 23.75
CA SER A 30 26.54 -18.97 23.89
C SER A 30 27.91 -18.57 24.45
N ARG A 31 28.78 -19.52 24.85
CA ARG A 31 30.11 -19.24 25.45
C ARG A 31 31.32 -19.65 24.62
N ARG A 32 31.14 -20.17 23.39
CA ARG A 32 32.25 -20.64 22.54
C ARG A 32 32.22 -19.93 21.18
N GLY A 33 32.54 -18.64 21.18
CA GLY A 33 32.57 -17.84 19.95
C GLY A 33 33.02 -16.39 20.13
N ARG A 34 33.90 -16.10 21.10
CA ARG A 34 34.56 -14.80 21.23
C ARG A 34 36.06 -15.03 21.16
N GLY A 35 36.58 -15.09 19.93
CA GLY A 35 38.01 -15.27 19.69
C GLY A 35 38.33 -15.30 18.22
N MET A 36 39.12 -14.31 17.79
CA MET A 36 39.83 -14.20 16.51
C MET A 36 39.00 -13.99 15.25
N ARG A 37 38.93 -12.72 14.81
CA ARG A 37 39.51 -12.27 13.52
C ARG A 37 40.00 -10.82 13.66
N VAL A 38 41.26 -10.68 14.05
CA VAL A 38 42.12 -9.53 13.71
C VAL A 38 42.89 -9.96 12.47
N ALA A 39 42.59 -9.38 11.31
CA ALA A 39 43.50 -9.28 10.15
C ALA A 39 42.81 -8.46 9.04
N GLY A 40 43.42 -7.34 8.67
CA GLY A 40 42.96 -6.41 7.64
C GLY A 40 43.67 -5.07 7.86
N VAL A 41 45.00 -5.07 7.81
CA VAL A 41 45.79 -4.61 6.65
C VAL A 41 45.50 -3.15 6.32
N ALA A 42 46.47 -2.32 6.72
CA ALA A 42 46.60 -0.93 6.37
C ALA A 42 47.06 -0.76 4.92
N THR A 43 46.34 0.06 4.15
CA THR A 43 46.86 0.87 3.03
C THR A 43 45.80 1.94 2.67
N LEU A 44 45.92 3.19 3.12
CA LEU A 44 46.57 4.33 2.44
C LEU A 44 45.88 4.76 1.12
N VAL A 45 44.92 5.69 1.18
CA VAL A 45 44.77 6.76 0.17
C VAL A 45 44.58 8.09 0.92
N VAL A 46 45.46 9.01 0.55
CA VAL A 46 45.70 10.32 1.11
C VAL A 46 45.11 11.37 0.16
N LEU A 47 44.73 12.51 0.75
CA LEU A 47 44.60 13.85 0.16
C LEU A 47 43.29 14.24 -0.56
N ALA A 48 42.65 15.21 0.10
CA ALA A 48 42.35 16.56 -0.39
C ALA A 48 41.28 16.77 -1.47
N LEU A 49 40.37 17.69 -1.14
CA LEU A 49 39.83 18.85 -1.89
C LEU A 49 38.48 19.20 -1.22
N GLY A 50 38.13 20.42 -0.85
CA GLY A 50 38.77 21.71 -0.98
C GLY A 50 37.97 22.73 -0.13
N ILE A 51 38.71 23.66 0.44
CA ILE A 51 38.23 24.83 1.19
C ILE A 51 37.76 25.89 0.16
N SER A 52 37.01 26.87 0.64
CA SER A 52 37.03 28.30 0.24
C SER A 52 36.16 28.81 -0.93
N SER A 53 35.20 29.63 -0.52
CA SER A 53 35.15 31.09 -0.76
C SER A 53 34.93 31.67 -2.16
N GLY A 54 34.01 32.63 -2.21
CA GLY A 54 34.08 33.82 -3.07
C GLY A 54 33.11 33.83 -4.25
N VAL A 55 32.59 34.94 -4.76
CA VAL A 55 32.74 36.39 -4.51
C VAL A 55 31.57 37.06 -5.24
N VAL A 56 31.13 38.21 -4.72
CA VAL A 56 30.14 39.15 -5.26
C VAL A 56 30.59 39.81 -6.58
N TYR A 57 29.67 40.00 -7.53
CA TYR A 57 29.62 41.12 -8.50
C TYR A 57 28.13 41.49 -8.68
N ALA A 58 27.62 42.64 -8.24
CA ALA A 58 27.81 44.02 -8.70
C ALA A 58 26.93 44.41 -9.91
N LEU A 59 25.88 45.20 -9.60
CA LEU A 59 25.35 46.40 -10.30
C LEU A 59 25.53 46.54 -11.83
N SER A 60 24.43 46.80 -12.54
CA SER A 60 24.38 48.02 -13.37
C SER A 60 22.94 48.45 -13.68
N THR A 61 22.67 49.70 -13.33
CA THR A 61 21.59 50.57 -13.77
C THR A 61 21.80 51.01 -15.22
N GLY A 62 20.73 51.18 -15.98
CA GLY A 62 20.81 51.73 -17.36
C GLY A 62 19.49 52.29 -17.85
N ILE A 63 19.05 53.39 -17.23
CA ILE A 63 18.07 54.33 -17.77
C ILE A 63 18.75 55.10 -18.91
N LEU A 64 18.22 55.03 -20.13
CA LEU A 64 18.37 56.09 -21.12
C LEU A 64 17.08 56.21 -21.94
N ASP A 65 16.41 57.32 -21.66
CA ASP A 65 15.27 57.92 -22.33
C ASP A 65 15.81 58.78 -23.51
N PRO A 66 15.30 58.61 -24.74
CA PRO A 66 15.45 59.65 -25.76
C PRO A 66 14.09 60.12 -26.32
N SER A 67 13.80 61.39 -25.97
CA SER A 67 13.21 62.49 -26.75
C SER A 67 11.91 62.31 -27.57
N PRO A 68 10.99 63.30 -27.49
CA PRO A 68 9.72 63.28 -28.20
C PRO A 68 9.89 63.61 -29.68
N VAL A 69 9.45 62.70 -30.56
CA VAL A 69 9.35 62.95 -32.01
C VAL A 69 7.98 63.56 -32.33
N ALA A 70 8.02 64.56 -33.22
CA ALA A 70 6.94 65.45 -33.60
C ALA A 70 5.61 64.76 -33.95
N SER A 71 4.53 65.39 -33.49
CA SER A 71 3.13 65.06 -33.77
C SER A 71 2.80 65.30 -35.25
N VAL A 72 2.43 64.24 -35.96
CA VAL A 72 1.72 64.32 -37.23
C VAL A 72 0.22 64.18 -36.94
N THR A 73 -0.57 65.18 -37.34
CA THR A 73 -2.03 65.15 -37.25
C THR A 73 -2.59 64.16 -38.29
N PRO A 74 -3.27 63.07 -37.89
CA PRO A 74 -3.94 62.20 -38.84
C PRO A 74 -5.31 62.77 -39.23
N THR A 75 -5.56 62.79 -40.54
CA THR A 75 -6.87 63.03 -41.15
C THR A 75 -7.92 62.06 -40.57
N PRO A 76 -9.16 62.50 -40.26
CA PRO A 76 -10.19 61.60 -39.76
C PRO A 76 -10.59 60.59 -40.84
N SER A 77 -10.26 59.31 -40.62
CA SER A 77 -10.74 58.19 -41.40
C SER A 77 -12.11 57.77 -40.87
N GLN A 78 -13.11 57.69 -41.74
CA GLN A 78 -14.45 57.25 -41.38
C GLN A 78 -14.42 55.79 -40.92
N THR A 79 -14.80 55.55 -39.66
CA THR A 79 -14.94 54.21 -39.10
C THR A 79 -16.14 53.51 -39.75
N PRO A 80 -15.97 52.37 -40.43
CA PRO A 80 -17.10 51.57 -40.88
C PRO A 80 -17.81 50.96 -39.66
N THR A 81 -19.13 51.10 -39.62
CA THR A 81 -19.99 50.44 -38.63
C THR A 81 -19.76 48.91 -38.67
N PRO A 82 -19.43 48.25 -37.55
CA PRO A 82 -19.24 46.81 -37.55
C PRO A 82 -20.57 46.10 -37.84
N ALA A 83 -20.53 45.16 -38.80
CA ALA A 83 -21.64 44.26 -39.05
C ALA A 83 -21.90 43.36 -37.82
N PRO A 84 -23.15 42.91 -37.59
CA PRO A 84 -23.46 42.01 -36.48
C PRO A 84 -22.62 40.74 -36.56
N ALA A 85 -21.88 40.42 -35.49
CA ALA A 85 -21.12 39.19 -35.40
C ALA A 85 -22.08 37.99 -35.45
N THR A 86 -21.89 37.11 -36.43
CA THR A 86 -22.55 35.80 -36.49
C THR A 86 -22.22 35.03 -35.20
N PRO A 87 -23.20 34.45 -34.47
CA PRO A 87 -22.91 33.69 -33.27
C PRO A 87 -22.03 32.49 -33.62
N THR A 88 -20.81 32.47 -33.06
CA THR A 88 -19.93 31.31 -33.12
C THR A 88 -20.64 30.13 -32.45
N PRO A 89 -20.73 28.94 -33.09
CA PRO A 89 -21.30 27.78 -32.45
C PRO A 89 -20.49 27.46 -31.18
N ILE A 90 -21.18 27.38 -30.04
CA ILE A 90 -20.58 26.92 -28.78
C ILE A 90 -20.12 25.48 -29.01
N PRO A 91 -18.85 25.13 -28.72
CA PRO A 91 -18.41 23.74 -28.78
C PRO A 91 -19.25 22.91 -27.81
N THR A 92 -20.03 21.99 -28.34
CA THR A 92 -20.75 20.98 -27.56
C THR A 92 -19.69 20.15 -26.83
N THR A 93 -19.67 20.23 -25.49
CA THR A 93 -18.83 19.36 -24.67
C THR A 93 -19.19 17.91 -24.98
N PRO A 94 -18.21 17.03 -25.26
CA PRO A 94 -18.45 15.61 -25.41
C PRO A 94 -19.24 15.09 -24.20
N PRO A 95 -20.17 14.13 -24.38
CA PRO A 95 -20.87 13.54 -23.25
C PRO A 95 -19.83 12.95 -22.29
N THR A 96 -19.92 13.30 -21.01
CA THR A 96 -19.13 12.67 -19.94
C THR A 96 -19.36 11.16 -20.01
N PRO A 97 -18.29 10.33 -20.07
CA PRO A 97 -18.44 8.88 -20.01
C PRO A 97 -19.30 8.48 -18.81
N ALA A 98 -20.23 7.56 -19.02
CA ALA A 98 -21.02 7.01 -17.93
C ALA A 98 -20.07 6.38 -16.89
N ALA A 99 -20.33 6.60 -15.60
CA ALA A 99 -19.58 5.95 -14.55
C ALA A 99 -19.66 4.41 -14.75
N PRO A 100 -18.55 3.68 -14.61
CA PRO A 100 -18.58 2.23 -14.70
C PRO A 100 -19.60 1.68 -13.70
N THR A 101 -20.47 0.79 -14.17
CA THR A 101 -21.47 0.15 -13.32
C THR A 101 -20.78 -0.90 -12.48
N ILE A 102 -20.83 -0.75 -11.16
CA ILE A 102 -20.32 -1.74 -10.20
C ILE A 102 -21.38 -2.82 -10.00
N ASP A 103 -20.99 -4.09 -10.12
CA ASP A 103 -21.81 -5.22 -9.70
C ASP A 103 -21.34 -5.71 -8.32
N LEU A 104 -22.21 -5.66 -7.32
CA LEU A 104 -21.89 -6.09 -5.95
C LEU A 104 -21.59 -7.59 -5.83
N ASN A 105 -21.98 -8.40 -6.80
CA ASN A 105 -21.74 -9.85 -6.80
C ASN A 105 -20.55 -10.26 -7.68
N ASP A 106 -19.98 -9.31 -8.44
CA ASP A 106 -18.83 -9.53 -9.30
C ASP A 106 -17.70 -8.54 -8.96
N PRO A 107 -16.79 -8.94 -8.06
CA PRO A 107 -15.65 -8.13 -7.64
C PRO A 107 -14.68 -7.77 -8.77
N SER A 108 -14.72 -8.46 -9.92
CA SER A 108 -13.91 -8.07 -11.08
C SER A 108 -14.30 -6.71 -11.67
N THR A 109 -15.51 -6.24 -11.36
CA THR A 109 -16.01 -4.90 -11.73
C THR A 109 -15.56 -3.81 -10.75
N TRP A 110 -14.96 -4.18 -9.63
CA TRP A 110 -14.59 -3.24 -8.56
C TRP A 110 -13.24 -2.59 -8.83
N VAL A 111 -13.13 -1.32 -8.43
CA VAL A 111 -11.89 -0.56 -8.52
C VAL A 111 -11.24 -0.49 -7.15
N ILE A 112 -9.94 -0.77 -7.10
CA ILE A 112 -9.07 -0.59 -5.93
C ILE A 112 -8.70 0.89 -5.83
N GLY A 113 -8.96 1.50 -4.67
CA GLY A 113 -8.57 2.87 -4.33
C GLY A 113 -7.85 2.95 -2.98
N PHE A 114 -7.39 4.15 -2.63
CA PHE A 114 -6.66 4.39 -1.38
C PHE A 114 -7.55 4.36 -0.13
N ASP A 115 -8.86 4.54 -0.31
CA ASP A 115 -9.85 4.58 0.76
C ASP A 115 -10.71 3.30 0.83
N GLY A 116 -10.53 2.35 -0.10
CA GLY A 116 -11.35 1.16 -0.17
C GLY A 116 -11.27 0.40 -1.50
N VAL A 117 -12.18 -0.55 -1.68
CA VAL A 117 -12.24 -1.42 -2.86
C VAL A 117 -13.70 -1.57 -3.26
N GLY A 118 -14.07 -1.09 -4.44
CA GLY A 118 -15.47 -1.09 -4.89
C GLY A 118 -16.41 -0.48 -3.84
N PRO A 119 -17.41 -1.23 -3.33
CA PRO A 119 -18.40 -0.70 -2.38
C PRO A 119 -17.88 -0.63 -0.92
N VAL A 120 -16.76 -1.27 -0.58
CA VAL A 120 -16.26 -1.36 0.80
C VAL A 120 -15.19 -0.31 1.08
N LYS A 121 -15.20 0.25 2.29
CA LYS A 121 -14.37 1.41 2.67
C LYS A 121 -13.60 1.23 3.98
N LEU A 122 -12.42 1.83 4.06
CA LEU A 122 -11.72 2.02 5.33
C LEU A 122 -12.58 2.87 6.27
N GLY A 123 -12.53 2.58 7.57
CA GLY A 123 -13.26 3.31 8.60
C GLY A 123 -14.71 2.88 8.82
N SER A 124 -15.32 2.10 7.91
CA SER A 124 -16.63 1.48 8.14
C SER A 124 -16.55 0.40 9.21
N SER A 125 -17.67 0.14 9.89
CA SER A 125 -17.75 -0.98 10.83
C SER A 125 -17.80 -2.32 10.09
N PHE A 126 -17.35 -3.41 10.71
CA PHE A 126 -17.47 -4.74 10.08
C PHE A 126 -18.91 -5.12 9.75
N GLU A 127 -19.86 -4.77 10.62
CA GLU A 127 -21.29 -5.01 10.39
C GLU A 127 -21.79 -4.29 9.13
N GLU A 128 -21.38 -3.03 8.94
CA GLU A 128 -21.71 -2.24 7.74
C GLU A 128 -21.13 -2.86 6.46
N GLN A 129 -19.89 -3.39 6.51
CA GLN A 129 -19.31 -4.09 5.36
C GLN A 129 -20.12 -5.35 5.01
N GLN A 130 -20.51 -6.14 6.02
CA GLN A 130 -21.32 -7.34 5.83
C GLN A 130 -22.69 -7.00 5.24
N GLN A 131 -23.32 -5.93 5.70
CA GLN A 131 -24.60 -5.44 5.14
C GLN A 131 -24.46 -4.93 3.71
N THR A 132 -23.30 -4.34 3.37
CA THR A 132 -22.97 -3.88 2.02
C THR A 132 -22.75 -5.04 1.05
N LEU A 133 -22.31 -6.20 1.56
CA LEU A 133 -22.01 -7.40 0.79
C LEU A 133 -22.94 -8.57 1.15
N PRO A 134 -24.27 -8.43 0.96
CA PRO A 134 -25.24 -9.41 1.46
C PRO A 134 -25.18 -10.77 0.77
N ALA A 135 -24.53 -10.86 -0.40
CA ALA A 135 -24.32 -12.11 -1.14
C ALA A 135 -23.03 -12.83 -0.73
N PHE A 136 -22.17 -12.19 0.06
CA PHE A 136 -20.93 -12.79 0.50
C PHE A 136 -21.19 -13.69 1.70
N THR A 137 -20.47 -14.81 1.77
CA THR A 137 -20.52 -15.72 2.90
C THR A 137 -19.42 -15.35 3.89
N ASP A 138 -19.78 -15.18 5.16
CA ASP A 138 -18.82 -15.05 6.25
C ASP A 138 -18.19 -16.41 6.56
N PHE A 139 -16.88 -16.50 6.46
CA PHE A 139 -16.09 -17.69 6.78
C PHE A 139 -15.01 -17.42 7.83
N THR A 140 -15.15 -16.32 8.57
CA THR A 140 -14.20 -15.90 9.61
C THR A 140 -13.96 -17.02 10.62
N ASP A 141 -12.70 -17.35 10.88
CA ASP A 141 -12.38 -18.29 11.96
C ASP A 141 -12.87 -17.72 13.30
N THR A 142 -13.56 -18.57 14.07
CA THR A 142 -14.04 -18.25 15.41
C THR A 142 -12.98 -17.65 16.34
N VAL A 143 -11.69 -17.98 16.17
CA VAL A 143 -10.58 -17.42 16.97
C VAL A 143 -10.24 -15.97 16.59
N CYS A 144 -10.63 -15.53 15.40
CA CYS A 144 -10.34 -14.23 14.82
C CYS A 144 -11.52 -13.25 14.92
N VAL A 145 -12.69 -13.72 15.38
CA VAL A 145 -13.88 -12.89 15.62
C VAL A 145 -13.54 -11.74 16.57
N GLY A 146 -13.87 -10.52 16.12
CA GLY A 146 -13.58 -9.28 16.84
C GLY A 146 -12.23 -8.64 16.48
N PHE A 147 -11.40 -9.28 15.64
CA PHE A 147 -10.19 -8.68 15.09
C PHE A 147 -10.24 -8.53 13.57
N ASN A 148 -10.91 -9.46 12.90
CA ASN A 148 -11.19 -9.36 11.48
C ASN A 148 -12.54 -9.98 11.12
N VAL A 149 -12.94 -9.76 9.87
CA VAL A 149 -14.01 -10.47 9.18
C VAL A 149 -13.50 -10.91 7.83
N ASP A 150 -13.72 -12.18 7.49
CA ASP A 150 -13.38 -12.81 6.22
C ASP A 150 -14.66 -13.13 5.45
N LEU A 151 -14.84 -12.50 4.28
CA LEU A 151 -16.01 -12.67 3.43
C LEU A 151 -15.63 -13.26 2.08
N GLN A 152 -16.44 -14.17 1.56
CA GLN A 152 -16.24 -14.79 0.25
C GLN A 152 -17.40 -14.48 -0.69
N ALA A 153 -17.09 -13.95 -1.87
CA ALA A 153 -18.04 -13.72 -2.94
C ALA A 153 -18.52 -15.04 -3.58
N PRO A 154 -19.69 -15.06 -4.24
CA PRO A 154 -20.12 -16.20 -5.05
C PRO A 154 -19.14 -16.57 -6.17
N THR A 155 -18.31 -15.64 -6.64
CA THR A 155 -17.25 -15.86 -7.63
C THR A 155 -16.01 -16.58 -7.07
N GLY A 156 -15.95 -16.78 -5.75
CA GLY A 156 -14.80 -17.37 -5.05
C GLY A 156 -13.84 -16.35 -4.46
N PHE A 157 -13.90 -15.09 -4.88
CA PHE A 157 -13.08 -13.99 -4.36
C PHE A 157 -13.22 -13.85 -2.85
N ALA A 158 -12.11 -13.85 -2.13
CA ALA A 158 -12.09 -13.66 -0.69
C ALA A 158 -11.53 -12.28 -0.31
N ILE A 159 -12.19 -11.61 0.65
CA ILE A 159 -11.78 -10.32 1.17
C ILE A 159 -11.78 -10.34 2.70
N ARG A 160 -10.72 -9.81 3.29
CA ARG A 160 -10.54 -9.71 4.73
C ARG A 160 -10.54 -8.24 5.16
N PHE A 161 -11.39 -7.92 6.13
CA PHE A 161 -11.41 -6.64 6.85
C PHE A 161 -10.68 -6.80 8.17
N ILE A 162 -9.65 -6.00 8.41
CA ILE A 162 -8.83 -6.08 9.62
C ILE A 162 -9.09 -4.84 10.48
N GLY A 163 -9.29 -5.07 11.77
CA GLY A 163 -9.49 -4.05 12.78
C GLY A 163 -8.17 -3.52 13.32
N SER A 164 -8.22 -2.36 13.94
CA SER A 164 -7.08 -1.82 14.68
C SER A 164 -7.17 -2.20 16.16
N PRO A 165 -6.05 -2.29 16.92
CA PRO A 165 -6.12 -2.58 18.35
C PRO A 165 -6.97 -1.58 19.15
N ASP A 166 -7.02 -0.32 18.74
CA ASP A 166 -7.82 0.75 19.34
C ASP A 166 -9.29 0.73 18.87
N ARG A 167 -9.54 0.29 17.64
CA ARG A 167 -10.89 0.15 17.06
C ARG A 167 -11.05 -1.23 16.40
N PRO A 168 -11.26 -2.28 17.21
CA PRO A 168 -11.23 -3.67 16.74
C PRO A 168 -12.38 -4.02 15.78
N ASN A 169 -13.50 -3.30 15.86
CA ASN A 169 -14.69 -3.54 15.02
C ASN A 169 -14.81 -2.56 13.82
N THR A 170 -13.75 -1.80 13.55
CA THR A 170 -13.70 -0.81 12.46
C THR A 170 -12.63 -1.22 11.47
N THR A 171 -12.96 -1.24 10.18
CA THR A 171 -12.03 -1.60 9.10
C THR A 171 -10.86 -0.62 9.06
N ALA A 172 -9.71 -1.08 9.56
CA ALA A 172 -8.44 -0.36 9.52
C ALA A 172 -7.60 -0.73 8.28
N ALA A 173 -7.76 -1.96 7.80
CA ALA A 173 -7.18 -2.43 6.55
C ALA A 173 -8.13 -3.38 5.81
N ILE A 174 -7.98 -3.43 4.50
CA ILE A 174 -8.65 -4.36 3.60
C ILE A 174 -7.56 -5.16 2.90
N THR A 175 -7.67 -6.49 2.88
CA THR A 175 -6.71 -7.35 2.20
C THR A 175 -7.40 -8.47 1.43
N PHE A 176 -6.83 -8.88 0.30
CA PHE A 176 -7.28 -10.01 -0.52
C PHE A 176 -6.10 -10.59 -1.33
N GLY A 177 -6.29 -11.77 -1.91
CA GLY A 177 -5.22 -12.60 -2.50
C GLY A 177 -4.87 -13.81 -1.62
N ASP A 178 -3.73 -14.42 -1.92
CA ASP A 178 -3.25 -15.75 -1.45
C ASP A 178 -2.90 -15.81 0.07
N GLY A 179 -3.39 -14.86 0.88
CA GLY A 179 -3.07 -14.66 2.30
C GLY A 179 -3.96 -15.39 3.30
N GLY A 180 -4.55 -16.53 2.92
CA GLY A 180 -5.36 -17.39 3.80
C GLY A 180 -6.81 -17.63 3.37
N SER A 181 -7.12 -17.48 2.08
CA SER A 181 -8.36 -17.99 1.50
C SER A 181 -8.19 -19.47 1.12
N PRO A 182 -9.23 -20.34 1.29
CA PRO A 182 -9.19 -21.70 0.77
C PRO A 182 -9.21 -21.76 -0.78
N VAL A 183 -9.43 -20.63 -1.44
CA VAL A 183 -9.51 -20.50 -2.89
C VAL A 183 -8.40 -19.57 -3.36
N ILE A 184 -7.64 -20.02 -4.37
CA ILE A 184 -6.65 -19.19 -5.05
C ILE A 184 -7.42 -18.15 -5.88
N ASP A 185 -7.26 -16.88 -5.51
CA ASP A 185 -7.85 -15.75 -6.23
C ASP A 185 -7.20 -15.63 -7.63
N ASP A 186 -8.01 -15.39 -8.67
CA ASP A 186 -7.57 -15.19 -10.06
C ASP A 186 -7.77 -13.71 -10.44
N ARG A 187 -6.84 -13.15 -11.22
CA ARG A 187 -7.01 -11.83 -11.87
C ARG A 187 -8.35 -11.62 -12.58
N ALA A 188 -8.96 -12.68 -13.09
CA ALA A 188 -10.25 -12.62 -13.78
C ALA A 188 -11.44 -12.31 -12.84
N THR A 189 -11.34 -12.68 -11.57
CA THR A 189 -12.44 -12.58 -10.59
C THR A 189 -12.18 -11.55 -9.50
N THR A 190 -11.03 -10.89 -9.54
CA THR A 190 -10.56 -9.95 -8.50
C THR A 190 -10.62 -8.49 -8.95
N PRO A 191 -10.80 -7.56 -7.98
CA PRO A 191 -10.71 -6.12 -8.24
C PRO A 191 -9.35 -5.70 -8.82
N LYS A 192 -9.34 -4.57 -9.53
CA LYS A 192 -8.12 -3.98 -10.11
C LYS A 192 -8.02 -2.50 -9.79
N THR A 193 -6.82 -1.96 -9.79
CA THR A 193 -6.62 -0.50 -9.80
C THR A 193 -7.20 0.11 -11.08
N ALA A 194 -7.37 1.43 -11.09
CA ALA A 194 -7.82 2.13 -12.30
C ALA A 194 -6.91 1.91 -13.51
N GLU A 195 -5.62 1.65 -13.27
CA GLU A 195 -4.61 1.35 -14.30
C GLU A 195 -4.54 -0.14 -14.67
N GLY A 196 -5.34 -1.00 -14.02
CA GLY A 196 -5.50 -2.41 -14.40
C GLY A 196 -4.61 -3.41 -13.64
N ILE A 197 -3.87 -2.95 -12.63
CA ILE A 197 -3.08 -3.83 -11.76
C ILE A 197 -4.00 -4.51 -10.73
N GLY A 198 -3.87 -5.81 -10.61
CA GLY A 198 -4.59 -6.64 -9.63
C GLY A 198 -3.79 -7.91 -9.31
N ILE A 199 -4.45 -8.88 -8.68
CA ILE A 199 -3.88 -10.23 -8.46
C ILE A 199 -3.37 -10.81 -9.80
N ASP A 200 -2.30 -11.60 -9.75
CA ASP A 200 -1.55 -12.19 -10.87
C ASP A 200 -0.94 -11.21 -11.89
N SER A 201 -1.00 -9.90 -11.66
CA SER A 201 -0.21 -8.96 -12.47
C SER A 201 1.27 -9.24 -12.23
N THR A 202 2.10 -9.25 -13.26
CA THR A 202 3.54 -9.52 -13.07
C THR A 202 4.19 -8.35 -12.34
N LYS A 203 5.30 -8.61 -11.64
CA LYS A 203 6.12 -7.55 -11.06
C LYS A 203 6.56 -6.55 -12.11
N GLU A 204 6.91 -7.01 -13.32
CA GLU A 204 7.28 -6.14 -14.44
C GLU A 204 6.10 -5.24 -14.86
N GLU A 205 4.89 -5.79 -14.96
CA GLU A 205 3.67 -5.04 -15.27
C GLU A 205 3.41 -3.96 -14.21
N LEU A 206 3.54 -4.31 -12.92
CA LEU A 206 3.40 -3.38 -11.80
C LEU A 206 4.40 -2.22 -11.90
N LEU A 207 5.69 -2.53 -12.07
CA LEU A 207 6.76 -1.51 -12.13
C LEU A 207 6.70 -0.66 -13.40
N SER A 208 6.22 -1.23 -14.51
CA SER A 208 6.00 -0.50 -15.75
C SER A 208 4.80 0.46 -15.64
N THR A 209 3.73 -0.01 -15.01
CA THR A 209 2.51 0.80 -14.79
C THR A 209 2.74 1.91 -13.78
N TYR A 210 3.55 1.64 -12.74
CA TYR A 210 3.91 2.62 -11.71
C TYR A 210 5.44 2.76 -11.57
N PRO A 211 6.11 3.50 -12.47
CA PRO A 211 7.58 3.63 -12.46
C PRO A 211 8.17 4.26 -11.18
N GLY A 212 7.34 5.00 -10.42
CA GLY A 212 7.72 5.64 -9.17
C GLY A 212 7.30 4.89 -7.91
N ILE A 213 6.73 3.68 -8.04
CA ILE A 213 6.26 2.92 -6.87
C ILE A 213 7.42 2.57 -5.94
N GLU A 214 7.25 2.82 -4.65
CA GLU A 214 8.31 2.61 -3.67
C GLU A 214 8.35 1.14 -3.26
N LYS A 215 9.54 0.55 -3.15
CA LYS A 215 9.72 -0.73 -2.44
C LYS A 215 9.58 -0.46 -0.95
N THR A 216 8.39 -0.69 -0.41
CA THR A 216 8.07 -0.40 0.99
C THR A 216 8.61 -1.45 1.92
N GLY A 217 8.83 -2.69 1.49
CA GLY A 217 9.31 -3.77 2.37
C GLY A 217 9.61 -5.09 1.68
N MET A 218 9.75 -6.13 2.50
CA MET A 218 9.91 -7.52 2.06
C MET A 218 9.58 -8.49 3.20
N TYR A 219 9.17 -9.71 2.87
CA TYR A 219 8.94 -10.81 3.80
C TYR A 219 9.75 -12.05 3.40
N GLN A 220 10.50 -12.60 4.35
CA GLN A 220 11.39 -13.75 4.11
C GLN A 220 12.42 -13.60 2.98
N GLY A 221 12.76 -12.35 2.60
CA GLY A 221 13.79 -12.06 1.60
C GLY A 221 13.25 -11.30 0.39
N ASP A 222 14.11 -11.02 -0.58
CA ASP A 222 13.78 -10.16 -1.73
C ASP A 222 12.74 -10.77 -2.68
N GLU A 223 12.56 -12.10 -2.65
CA GLU A 223 11.57 -12.83 -3.45
C GLU A 223 10.13 -12.47 -3.08
N ASN A 224 9.85 -12.10 -1.83
CA ASN A 224 8.54 -11.58 -1.42
C ASN A 224 8.62 -10.09 -1.05
N SER A 225 8.98 -9.27 -2.04
CA SER A 225 9.05 -7.81 -1.89
C SER A 225 7.67 -7.16 -1.86
N TYR A 226 7.56 -6.04 -1.15
CA TYR A 226 6.36 -5.21 -1.09
C TYR A 226 6.60 -3.88 -1.80
N TYR A 227 5.61 -3.46 -2.58
CA TYR A 227 5.61 -2.18 -3.29
C TYR A 227 4.37 -1.38 -2.92
N GLY A 228 4.54 -0.11 -2.57
CA GLY A 228 3.45 0.74 -2.06
C GLY A 228 3.23 1.99 -2.90
N LEU A 229 1.98 2.24 -3.22
CA LEU A 229 1.48 3.54 -3.69
C LEU A 229 0.93 4.32 -2.51
N SER A 230 1.19 5.62 -2.47
CA SER A 230 0.58 6.56 -1.53
C SER A 230 -0.20 7.63 -2.29
N ASP A 231 -1.30 8.08 -1.70
CA ASP A 231 -2.03 9.26 -2.17
C ASP A 231 -1.44 10.59 -1.64
N GLY A 232 -0.38 10.53 -0.83
CA GLY A 232 0.22 11.69 -0.17
C GLY A 232 -0.58 12.25 1.01
N ASN A 233 -1.73 11.66 1.34
CA ASN A 233 -2.61 12.05 2.44
C ASN A 233 -2.76 10.93 3.49
N GLY A 234 -1.83 9.96 3.48
CA GLY A 234 -1.78 8.83 4.40
C GLY A 234 -2.55 7.60 3.93
N GLY A 235 -3.18 7.60 2.76
CA GLY A 235 -3.75 6.40 2.14
C GLY A 235 -2.68 5.59 1.42
N TRP A 236 -2.73 4.27 1.55
CA TRP A 236 -1.76 3.35 0.94
C TRP A 236 -2.44 2.16 0.26
N ILE A 237 -1.92 1.80 -0.92
CA ILE A 237 -2.18 0.52 -1.59
C ILE A 237 -0.84 -0.21 -1.68
N VAL A 238 -0.75 -1.39 -1.08
CA VAL A 238 0.47 -2.20 -1.04
C VAL A 238 0.26 -3.51 -1.79
N PHE A 239 1.18 -3.80 -2.70
CA PHE A 239 1.24 -5.02 -3.49
C PHE A 239 2.35 -5.91 -2.94
N ALA A 240 1.99 -7.12 -2.53
CA ALA A 240 2.96 -8.15 -2.22
C ALA A 240 3.27 -8.99 -3.45
N ILE A 241 4.55 -9.08 -3.78
CA ILE A 241 5.02 -9.98 -4.83
C ILE A 241 5.20 -11.37 -4.23
N ILE A 242 4.61 -12.38 -4.87
CA ILE A 242 4.76 -13.80 -4.55
C ILE A 242 4.99 -14.50 -5.89
N ASN A 243 6.06 -15.29 -6.01
CA ASN A 243 6.41 -15.97 -7.26
C ASN A 243 6.46 -15.04 -8.50
N ASP A 244 6.96 -13.81 -8.31
CA ASP A 244 7.09 -12.76 -9.35
C ASP A 244 5.78 -12.17 -9.88
N THR A 245 4.64 -12.46 -9.23
CA THR A 245 3.34 -11.83 -9.49
C THR A 245 2.78 -11.16 -8.24
N VAL A 246 1.80 -10.27 -8.41
CA VAL A 246 1.03 -9.71 -7.30
C VAL A 246 0.17 -10.83 -6.69
N GLY A 247 0.54 -11.29 -5.50
CA GLY A 247 -0.16 -12.37 -4.80
C GLY A 247 -1.08 -11.89 -3.69
N VAL A 248 -0.81 -10.71 -3.11
CA VAL A 248 -1.66 -10.09 -2.08
C VAL A 248 -1.71 -8.58 -2.31
N ILE A 249 -2.90 -7.99 -2.11
CA ILE A 249 -3.10 -6.55 -2.11
C ILE A 249 -3.68 -6.13 -0.77
N GLN A 250 -3.11 -5.07 -0.18
CA GLN A 250 -3.60 -4.45 1.04
C GLN A 250 -3.87 -2.96 0.83
N ILE A 251 -5.00 -2.49 1.35
CA ILE A 251 -5.38 -1.08 1.42
C ILE A 251 -5.45 -0.69 2.89
N ALA A 252 -4.76 0.38 3.29
CA ALA A 252 -4.72 0.84 4.68
C ALA A 252 -4.36 2.33 4.79
N ASN A 253 -4.56 2.90 5.98
CA ASN A 253 -4.14 4.27 6.31
C ASN A 253 -2.87 4.26 7.19
N GLU A 254 -1.93 5.15 6.93
CA GLU A 254 -0.66 5.36 7.66
C GLU A 254 -0.86 5.62 9.16
N SER A 255 -2.02 6.13 9.54
CA SER A 255 -2.37 6.43 10.94
C SER A 255 -2.69 5.20 11.80
N LEU A 256 -2.79 4.00 11.21
CA LEU A 256 -3.15 2.75 11.89
C LEU A 256 -1.96 1.81 11.97
N ILE A 257 -0.96 2.22 12.77
CA ILE A 257 0.16 1.38 13.18
C ILE A 257 -0.29 0.59 14.43
N PRO A 258 -0.43 -0.75 14.41
CA PRO A 258 -0.47 -1.52 15.64
C PRO A 258 0.85 -1.29 16.40
N TYR A 259 0.76 -1.17 17.73
CA TYR A 259 1.80 -0.71 18.66
C TYR A 259 3.15 -1.51 18.67
N GLU A 260 3.44 -2.32 17.65
CA GLU A 260 4.75 -2.97 17.46
C GLU A 260 5.34 -2.87 16.03
N ASN A 261 4.70 -2.19 15.05
CA ASN A 261 5.15 -2.19 13.65
C ASN A 261 5.35 -0.80 13.03
N ASN A 262 6.58 -0.26 13.08
CA ASN A 262 6.95 1.05 12.49
C ASN A 262 7.03 1.08 10.94
N SER A 263 5.93 0.84 10.24
CA SER A 263 5.59 1.20 8.84
C SER A 263 4.67 0.12 8.26
N VAL A 264 4.12 0.34 7.06
CA VAL A 264 3.19 -0.53 6.29
C VAL A 264 3.83 -1.88 5.91
N LYS A 265 4.35 -2.58 6.91
CA LYS A 265 5.06 -3.85 6.85
C LYS A 265 4.35 -4.81 7.80
N THR A 266 3.67 -5.76 7.19
CA THR A 266 3.23 -7.04 7.73
C THR A 266 2.26 -7.01 8.91
N VAL A 267 1.13 -7.70 8.74
CA VAL A 267 0.32 -8.24 9.85
C VAL A 267 1.15 -9.34 10.54
N PRO A 268 1.24 -9.38 11.89
CA PRO A 268 1.87 -10.49 12.57
C PRO A 268 1.07 -11.79 12.33
N SER A 269 1.73 -12.81 11.79
CA SER A 269 1.18 -14.16 11.56
C SER A 269 0.77 -14.89 12.83
N GLU A 270 1.04 -14.32 14.00
CA GLU A 270 0.84 -14.97 15.31
C GLU A 270 -0.57 -14.75 15.89
N ARG A 271 -1.43 -13.92 15.26
CA ARG A 271 -2.78 -13.65 15.77
C ARG A 271 -3.92 -14.35 15.04
N CYS A 272 -3.69 -14.80 13.81
CA CYS A 272 -4.64 -15.60 13.04
C CYS A 272 -3.81 -16.51 12.12
N PRO A 273 -3.93 -17.85 12.20
CA PRO A 273 -3.26 -18.73 11.25
C PRO A 273 -3.79 -18.44 9.84
N ALA A 274 -2.87 -18.31 8.88
CA ALA A 274 -3.17 -18.23 7.45
C ALA A 274 -3.67 -19.57 6.92
#